data_AF-A0A426TY47-F1
#
_entry.id   AF-A0A426TY47-F1
#
_cell.length_a   1.000
_cell.length_b   1.000
_cell.length_c   1.000
_cell.angle_alpha   90.00
_cell.angle_beta   90.00
_cell.angle_gamma   90.00
#
_symmetry.space_group_name_H-M   'P 1'
#
loop_
_entity.id
_entity.type
_entity.pdbx_description
1 polymer ?
#
loop_
_entity_poly.entity_id
_entity_poly.type
_entity_poly.pdbx_seq_one_letter_code
_entity_poly.pdbx_strand_id
1 'polypeptide(L)'
;MRKEFSKALRTSFSKKMQTLVPQFHPEKVTSSYCWPGERAFCNRIDESLCCWIVLSPSPKDYDEFTLLLGWSIYGKYPETGVVPLLNLPTPDHKEFAQPEYLMRLPQLWTESDPWWVIKPFTVALTSAQLQASLTPLTQAETEVLVLPQVEAAFGKLLEVGLPYLAKYVAFRGGAGAA
;
A
#
# COMPACT_ATOMS: atom_id res chain seq x y z
N MET A 1 12.48 5.61 -6.95
CA MET A 1 13.03 4.37 -6.37
C MET A 1 13.89 3.68 -7.41
N ARG A 2 15.05 3.16 -7.02
CA ARG A 2 15.90 2.35 -7.91
C ARG A 2 15.14 1.17 -8.54
N LYS A 3 15.54 0.76 -9.73
CA LYS A 3 14.85 -0.30 -10.50
C LYS A 3 14.98 -1.65 -9.80
N GLU A 4 16.14 -1.92 -9.21
CA GLU A 4 16.47 -3.12 -8.45
C GLU A 4 15.54 -3.26 -7.24
N PHE A 5 15.46 -2.21 -6.41
CA PHE A 5 14.55 -2.15 -5.27
C PHE A 5 13.10 -2.28 -5.69
N SER A 6 12.67 -1.56 -6.74
CA SER A 6 11.29 -1.63 -7.25
C SER A 6 10.91 -3.05 -7.69
N LYS A 7 11.82 -3.75 -8.37
CA LYS A 7 11.59 -5.13 -8.82
C LYS A 7 11.49 -6.09 -7.64
N ALA A 8 12.44 -6.02 -6.70
CA ALA A 8 12.45 -6.89 -5.53
C ALA A 8 11.25 -6.63 -4.60
N LEU A 9 10.88 -5.36 -4.41
CA LEU A 9 9.72 -4.95 -3.62
C LEU A 9 8.44 -5.55 -4.18
N ARG A 10 8.16 -5.31 -5.46
CA ARG A 10 6.94 -5.84 -6.12
C ARG A 10 6.91 -7.36 -6.09
N THR A 11 8.02 -8.02 -6.38
CA THR A 11 8.10 -9.49 -6.40
C THR A 11 7.82 -10.07 -5.02
N SER A 12 8.50 -9.56 -3.99
CA SER A 12 8.38 -10.08 -2.62
C SER A 12 7.00 -9.79 -2.03
N PHE A 13 6.48 -8.58 -2.24
CA PHE A 13 5.16 -8.20 -1.76
C PHE A 13 4.04 -8.98 -2.46
N SER A 14 4.06 -9.11 -3.79
CA SER A 14 3.08 -9.91 -4.53
C SER A 14 3.11 -11.38 -4.11
N LYS A 15 4.29 -11.96 -3.89
CA LYS A 15 4.42 -13.32 -3.38
C LYS A 15 3.73 -13.45 -2.02
N LYS A 16 3.97 -12.52 -1.09
CA LYS A 16 3.31 -12.53 0.23
C LYS A 16 1.80 -12.38 0.15
N MET A 17 1.30 -11.45 -0.67
CA MET A 17 -0.14 -11.29 -0.90
C MET A 17 -0.77 -12.61 -1.35
N GLN A 18 -0.18 -13.28 -2.34
CA GLN A 18 -0.67 -14.57 -2.82
C GLN A 18 -0.65 -15.67 -1.76
N THR A 19 0.38 -15.70 -0.90
CA THR A 19 0.54 -16.78 0.09
C THR A 19 -0.23 -16.57 1.38
N LEU A 20 -0.34 -15.32 1.86
CA LEU A 20 -0.84 -15.00 3.20
C LEU A 20 -2.21 -14.33 3.18
N VAL A 21 -2.57 -13.70 2.07
CA VAL A 21 -3.84 -12.96 1.92
C VAL A 21 -4.47 -13.29 0.55
N PRO A 22 -4.71 -14.59 0.26
CA PRO A 22 -5.05 -15.07 -1.09
C PRO A 22 -6.39 -14.54 -1.63
N GLN A 23 -7.27 -14.03 -0.75
CA GLN A 23 -8.53 -13.41 -1.14
C GLN A 23 -8.37 -12.05 -1.82
N PHE A 24 -7.19 -11.43 -1.73
CA PHE A 24 -6.86 -10.20 -2.45
C PHE A 24 -6.07 -10.52 -3.72
N HIS A 25 -6.73 -10.44 -4.86
CA HIS A 25 -6.15 -10.76 -6.15
C HIS A 25 -5.51 -9.53 -6.81
N PRO A 26 -4.34 -9.67 -7.47
CA PRO A 26 -3.75 -8.57 -8.20
C PRO A 26 -4.68 -8.11 -9.32
N GLU A 27 -4.96 -6.81 -9.39
CA GLU A 27 -5.86 -6.23 -10.39
C GLU A 27 -5.14 -5.15 -11.21
N LYS A 28 -5.33 -5.22 -12.54
CA LYS A 28 -4.80 -4.20 -13.46
C LYS A 28 -5.76 -3.02 -13.50
N VAL A 29 -5.50 -2.03 -12.66
CA VAL A 29 -6.29 -0.81 -12.57
C VAL A 29 -5.91 0.17 -13.68
N THR A 30 -6.91 0.71 -14.39
CA THR A 30 -6.75 1.75 -15.43
C THR A 30 -7.12 3.16 -14.95
N SER A 31 -7.39 3.32 -13.66
CA SER A 31 -7.75 4.60 -13.04
C SER A 31 -6.59 5.59 -13.07
N SER A 32 -6.89 6.87 -13.34
CA SER A 32 -5.94 7.99 -13.19
C SER A 32 -5.47 8.21 -11.75
N TYR A 33 -6.17 7.61 -10.78
CA TYR A 33 -5.84 7.66 -9.36
C TYR A 33 -4.91 6.52 -8.91
N CYS A 34 -4.56 5.60 -9.81
CA CYS A 34 -3.56 4.57 -9.57
C CYS A 34 -2.26 4.96 -10.28
N TRP A 35 -1.24 5.32 -9.51
CA TRP A 35 -0.01 5.87 -10.05
C TRP A 35 0.85 4.80 -10.74
N PRO A 36 1.68 5.21 -11.73
CA PRO A 36 2.63 4.31 -12.35
C PRO A 36 3.54 3.65 -11.33
N GLY A 37 3.53 2.32 -11.31
CA GLY A 37 4.37 1.52 -10.42
C GLY A 37 3.70 1.03 -9.15
N GLU A 38 2.50 1.52 -8.86
CA GLU A 38 1.62 0.93 -7.84
C GLU A 38 1.16 -0.47 -8.24
N ARG A 39 0.78 -1.27 -7.24
CA ARG A 39 0.15 -2.57 -7.44
C ARG A 39 -1.07 -2.66 -6.55
N ALA A 40 -2.24 -2.67 -7.18
CA ALA A 40 -3.50 -2.82 -6.51
C ALA A 40 -3.88 -4.30 -6.41
N PHE A 41 -4.38 -4.69 -5.25
CA PHE A 41 -4.93 -5.99 -4.96
C PHE A 41 -6.36 -5.80 -4.47
N CYS A 42 -7.30 -6.52 -5.08
CA CYS A 42 -8.72 -6.39 -4.86
C CYS A 42 -9.28 -7.64 -4.21
N ASN A 43 -10.04 -7.46 -3.14
CA ASN A 43 -10.93 -8.48 -2.60
C ASN A 43 -12.37 -8.05 -2.90
N ARG A 44 -13.02 -8.77 -3.81
CA ARG A 44 -14.42 -8.53 -4.20
C ARG A 44 -15.33 -9.27 -3.23
N ILE A 45 -16.09 -8.53 -2.45
CA ILE A 45 -17.07 -9.08 -1.51
C ILE A 45 -18.36 -9.44 -2.23
N ASP A 46 -18.80 -8.56 -3.14
CA ASP A 46 -19.91 -8.76 -4.08
C ASP A 46 -19.65 -7.98 -5.38
N GLU A 47 -20.66 -7.87 -6.26
CA GLU A 47 -20.55 -7.17 -7.55
C GLU A 47 -20.18 -5.68 -7.40
N SER A 48 -20.59 -5.07 -6.28
CA SER A 48 -20.47 -3.64 -5.98
C SER A 48 -19.37 -3.35 -4.95
N LEU A 49 -19.18 -4.23 -3.97
CA LEU A 49 -18.30 -3.97 -2.84
C LEU A 49 -16.91 -4.57 -3.06
N CYS A 50 -15.93 -3.69 -3.23
CA CYS A 50 -14.51 -4.05 -3.37
C CYS A 50 -13.70 -3.48 -2.22
N CYS A 51 -12.88 -4.30 -1.57
CA CYS A 51 -11.81 -3.86 -0.68
C CYS A 51 -10.47 -3.86 -1.40
N TRP A 52 -9.62 -2.88 -1.11
CA TRP A 52 -8.37 -2.64 -1.83
C TRP A 52 -7.17 -2.58 -0.89
N ILE A 53 -6.09 -3.22 -1.30
CA ILE A 53 -4.75 -3.08 -0.75
C ILE A 53 -3.84 -2.63 -1.89
N VAL A 54 -3.13 -1.52 -1.72
CA VAL A 54 -2.28 -0.97 -2.78
C VAL A 54 -0.86 -0.82 -2.27
N LEU A 55 0.09 -1.46 -2.95
CA LEU A 55 1.51 -1.17 -2.76
C LEU A 55 1.85 0.11 -3.52
N SER A 56 2.33 1.13 -2.81
CA SER A 56 2.62 2.46 -3.36
C SER A 56 4.09 2.87 -3.13
N PRO A 57 4.98 2.66 -4.11
CA PRO A 57 6.35 3.20 -4.09
C PRO A 57 6.36 4.73 -4.16
N SER A 58 7.38 5.38 -3.58
CA SER A 58 7.46 6.85 -3.55
C SER A 58 7.56 7.45 -4.95
N PRO A 59 6.71 8.44 -5.30
CA PRO A 59 6.79 9.13 -6.58
C PRO A 59 7.95 10.14 -6.64
N LYS A 60 8.56 10.48 -5.49
CA LYS A 60 9.70 11.43 -5.38
C LYS A 60 11.06 10.78 -5.62
N ASP A 61 11.05 9.64 -6.28
CA ASP A 61 12.22 8.81 -6.54
C ASP A 61 13.03 8.31 -5.33
N TYR A 62 12.56 8.54 -4.10
CA TYR A 62 13.15 7.95 -2.90
C TYR A 62 13.01 6.43 -2.87
N ASP A 63 13.92 5.78 -2.15
CA ASP A 63 13.95 4.33 -1.95
C ASP A 63 13.07 3.94 -0.75
N GLU A 64 11.80 4.28 -0.83
CA GLU A 64 10.79 4.07 0.21
C GLU A 64 9.42 3.74 -0.41
N PHE A 65 8.53 3.14 0.36
CA PHE A 65 7.16 2.83 -0.07
C PHE A 65 6.16 2.97 1.08
N THR A 66 4.88 3.00 0.73
CA THR A 66 3.76 2.89 1.66
C THR A 66 2.73 1.89 1.15
N LEU A 67 1.76 1.57 1.98
CA LEU A 67 0.61 0.75 1.65
C LEU A 67 -0.65 1.60 1.79
N LEU A 68 -1.56 1.46 0.84
CA LEU A 68 -2.88 2.06 0.90
C LEU A 68 -3.92 0.98 1.19
N LEU A 69 -4.95 1.36 1.94
CA LEU A 69 -6.10 0.53 2.26
C LEU A 69 -7.38 1.29 2.02
N GLY A 70 -8.40 0.60 1.53
CA GLY A 70 -9.64 1.27 1.19
C GLY A 70 -10.72 0.35 0.65
N TRP A 71 -11.79 0.98 0.18
CA TRP A 71 -12.92 0.32 -0.43
C TRP A 71 -13.60 1.19 -1.48
N SER A 72 -14.41 0.56 -2.31
CA SER A 72 -15.39 1.20 -3.18
C SER A 72 -16.65 0.35 -3.21
N ILE A 73 -17.81 1.00 -3.15
CA ILE A 73 -19.13 0.36 -3.32
C ILE A 73 -19.61 0.36 -4.78
N TYR A 74 -18.75 0.74 -5.73
CA TYR A 74 -19.07 0.84 -7.16
C TYR A 74 -18.41 -0.24 -8.03
N GLY A 75 -17.84 -1.28 -7.42
CA GLY A 75 -17.23 -2.42 -8.10
C GLY A 75 -15.88 -2.11 -8.76
N LYS A 76 -15.34 -0.91 -8.50
CA LYS A 76 -14.13 -0.35 -9.15
C LYS A 76 -13.07 0.10 -8.15
N TYR A 77 -11.94 0.55 -8.66
CA TYR A 77 -10.89 1.18 -7.85
C TYR A 77 -11.39 2.52 -7.30
N PRO A 78 -11.09 2.88 -6.03
CA PRO A 78 -11.58 4.12 -5.44
C PRO A 78 -11.08 5.35 -6.21
N GLU A 79 -11.98 6.22 -6.65
CA GLU A 79 -11.65 7.45 -7.39
C GLU A 79 -11.61 8.66 -6.45
N THR A 80 -10.82 8.53 -5.38
CA THR A 80 -10.68 9.58 -4.36
C THR A 80 -9.75 10.68 -4.85
N GLY A 81 -10.25 11.93 -4.91
CA GLY A 81 -9.53 13.09 -5.44
C GLY A 81 -8.17 13.40 -4.77
N VAL A 82 -7.97 12.98 -3.53
CA VAL A 82 -6.73 13.17 -2.76
C VAL A 82 -6.42 11.89 -1.98
N VAL A 83 -5.16 11.41 -2.04
CA VAL A 83 -4.68 10.25 -1.28
C VAL A 83 -3.39 10.62 -0.52
N PRO A 84 -3.33 10.42 0.81
CA PRO A 84 -4.43 9.96 1.66
C PRO A 84 -5.53 11.02 1.77
N LEU A 85 -6.76 10.56 2.01
CA LEU A 85 -7.87 11.45 2.32
C LEU A 85 -7.57 12.28 3.58
N LEU A 86 -8.06 13.53 3.61
CA LEU A 86 -7.97 14.40 4.79
C LEU A 86 -8.78 13.85 5.98
N ASN A 87 -9.79 13.03 5.68
CA ASN A 87 -10.63 12.39 6.68
C ASN A 87 -9.89 11.15 7.21
N LEU A 88 -9.12 11.34 8.27
CA LEU A 88 -8.46 10.24 8.99
C LEU A 88 -9.50 9.30 9.62
N PRO A 89 -9.15 8.02 9.85
CA PRO A 89 -10.00 7.09 10.57
C PRO A 89 -10.37 7.65 11.94
N THR A 90 -11.64 7.48 12.30
CA THR A 90 -12.17 7.95 13.57
C THR A 90 -12.46 6.77 14.50
N PRO A 91 -12.39 6.93 15.83
CA PRO A 91 -12.73 5.84 16.76
C PRO A 91 -14.15 5.29 16.58
N ASP A 92 -15.09 6.13 16.10
CA ASP A 92 -16.47 5.77 15.80
C ASP A 92 -16.72 5.39 14.32
N HIS A 93 -15.65 5.28 13.53
CA HIS A 93 -15.67 4.83 12.15
C HIS A 93 -16.64 5.58 11.21
N LYS A 94 -16.77 6.91 11.38
CA LYS A 94 -17.61 7.74 10.50
C LYS A 94 -17.26 7.60 9.02
N GLU A 95 -16.00 7.32 8.73
CA GLU A 95 -15.51 7.08 7.38
C GLU A 95 -16.20 5.88 6.70
N PHE A 96 -16.72 4.89 7.43
CA PHE A 96 -17.42 3.73 6.84
C PHE A 96 -18.70 4.10 6.08
N ALA A 97 -19.27 5.28 6.35
CA ALA A 97 -20.39 5.81 5.58
C ALA A 97 -19.98 6.32 4.19
N GLN A 98 -18.69 6.51 3.93
CA GLN A 98 -18.20 6.99 2.63
C GLN A 98 -18.30 5.88 1.57
N PRO A 99 -18.83 6.18 0.37
CA PRO A 99 -18.96 5.19 -0.69
C PRO A 99 -17.61 4.70 -1.21
N GLU A 100 -16.61 5.58 -1.18
CA GLU A 100 -15.23 5.27 -1.53
C GLU A 100 -14.29 5.87 -0.49
N TYR A 101 -13.26 5.12 -0.14
CA TYR A 101 -12.28 5.54 0.83
C TYR A 101 -10.93 4.90 0.49
N LEU A 102 -9.85 5.68 0.58
CA LEU A 102 -8.49 5.19 0.39
C LEU A 102 -7.55 6.00 1.29
N MET A 103 -6.83 5.31 2.15
CA MET A 103 -5.97 5.89 3.18
C MET A 103 -4.62 5.21 3.21
N ARG A 104 -3.61 5.84 3.82
CA ARG A 104 -2.31 5.19 4.07
C ARG A 104 -2.42 4.32 5.32
N LEU A 105 -1.99 3.07 5.20
CA LEU A 105 -2.03 2.07 6.26
C LEU A 105 -1.53 2.61 7.63
N PRO A 106 -0.39 3.35 7.72
CA PRO A 106 0.07 3.94 8.98
C PRO A 106 -0.93 4.78 9.78
N GLN A 107 -1.85 5.45 9.11
CA GLN A 107 -2.88 6.28 9.75
C GLN A 107 -3.85 5.46 10.62
N LEU A 108 -3.78 4.12 10.60
CA LEU A 108 -4.55 3.24 11.51
C LEU A 108 -3.95 3.08 12.90
N TRP A 109 -2.67 3.41 13.12
CA TRP A 109 -2.02 3.22 14.43
C TRP A 109 -1.12 4.36 14.88
N THR A 110 -0.87 5.35 14.02
CA THR A 110 -0.02 6.48 14.35
C THR A 110 -0.56 7.76 13.73
N GLU A 111 -0.34 8.87 14.43
CA GLU A 111 -0.59 10.21 13.91
C GLU A 111 0.49 10.66 12.92
N SER A 112 1.63 9.96 12.90
CA SER A 112 2.66 10.16 11.89
C SER A 112 2.31 9.43 10.58
N ASP A 113 2.86 9.89 9.46
CA ASP A 113 2.70 9.26 8.15
C ASP A 113 4.03 8.63 7.70
N PRO A 114 4.53 7.59 8.41
CA PRO A 114 5.82 7.00 8.13
C PRO A 114 5.78 6.18 6.85
N TRP A 115 6.84 6.30 6.07
CA TRP A 115 7.12 5.44 4.93
C TRP A 115 8.10 4.35 5.36
N TRP A 116 7.99 3.16 4.74
CA TRP A 116 8.99 2.12 4.90
C TRP A 116 10.20 2.44 4.02
N VAL A 117 11.26 2.94 4.65
CA VAL A 117 12.50 3.33 3.98
C VAL A 117 13.39 2.12 3.76
N ILE A 118 13.63 1.76 2.50
CA ILE A 118 14.56 0.70 2.10
C ILE A 118 16.00 1.22 2.20
N LYS A 119 16.23 2.42 1.69
CA LYS A 119 17.53 3.09 1.77
C LYS A 119 17.31 4.59 1.95
N PRO A 120 17.85 5.21 3.03
CA PRO A 120 17.75 6.65 3.20
C PRO A 120 18.40 7.39 2.02
N PHE A 121 17.77 8.48 1.59
CA PHE A 121 18.38 9.37 0.62
C PHE A 121 19.58 10.07 1.25
N THR A 122 20.73 10.01 0.56
CA THR A 122 21.95 10.67 0.97
C THR A 122 22.48 11.51 -0.18
N VAL A 123 22.66 12.81 0.05
CA VAL A 123 23.27 13.70 -0.94
C VAL A 123 24.74 13.30 -1.12
N ALA A 124 25.15 13.06 -2.37
CA ALA A 124 26.55 12.81 -2.68
C ALA A 124 27.34 14.12 -2.59
N LEU A 125 28.34 14.17 -1.71
CA LEU A 125 29.21 15.33 -1.50
C LEU A 125 30.53 15.22 -2.30
N THR A 126 30.82 14.04 -2.86
CA THR A 126 32.03 13.75 -3.62
C THR A 126 31.71 12.97 -4.90
N SER A 127 32.60 13.04 -5.89
CA SER A 127 32.48 12.25 -7.12
C SER A 127 32.46 10.74 -6.85
N ALA A 128 33.26 10.27 -5.89
CA ALA A 128 33.28 8.86 -5.47
C ALA A 128 31.92 8.42 -4.88
N GLN A 129 31.29 9.26 -4.06
CA GLN A 129 29.95 8.99 -3.52
C GLN A 129 28.87 9.00 -4.61
N LEU A 130 28.99 9.89 -5.59
CA LEU A 130 28.08 9.91 -6.74
C LEU A 130 28.25 8.63 -7.57
N GLN A 131 29.49 8.21 -7.84
CA GLN A 131 29.74 7.00 -8.61
C GLN A 131 29.27 5.73 -7.87
N ALA A 132 29.46 5.68 -6.55
CA ALA A 132 28.92 4.60 -5.72
C ALA A 132 27.39 4.58 -5.71
N SER A 133 26.71 5.75 -5.76
CA SER A 133 25.24 5.81 -5.76
C SER A 133 24.63 5.31 -7.08
N LEU A 134 25.36 5.47 -8.19
CA LEU A 134 25.01 5.02 -9.54
C LEU A 134 25.35 3.55 -9.81
N THR A 135 26.18 2.93 -8.97
CA THR A 135 26.57 1.52 -9.15
C THR A 135 25.35 0.62 -8.90
N PRO A 136 24.97 -0.24 -9.86
CA PRO A 136 23.86 -1.17 -9.68
C PRO A 136 24.12 -2.12 -8.52
N LEU A 137 23.09 -2.37 -7.72
CA LEU A 137 23.15 -3.36 -6.65
C LEU A 137 22.93 -4.76 -7.21
N THR A 138 23.57 -5.74 -6.61
CA THR A 138 23.26 -7.14 -6.89
C THR A 138 21.87 -7.51 -6.37
N GLN A 139 21.31 -8.61 -6.87
CA GLN A 139 20.04 -9.13 -6.39
C GLN A 139 20.09 -9.45 -4.88
N ALA A 140 21.16 -10.08 -4.41
CA ALA A 140 21.30 -10.46 -3.01
C ALA A 140 21.35 -9.23 -2.08
N GLU A 141 22.14 -8.21 -2.42
CA GLU A 141 22.19 -6.95 -1.66
C GLU A 141 20.84 -6.25 -1.63
N THR A 142 20.15 -6.26 -2.77
CA THR A 142 18.81 -5.70 -2.91
C THR A 142 17.80 -6.39 -2.01
N GLU A 143 17.78 -7.72 -1.99
CA GLU A 143 16.87 -8.51 -1.18
C GLU A 143 17.09 -8.30 0.31
N VAL A 144 18.36 -8.24 0.76
CA VAL A 144 18.71 -7.97 2.16
C VAL A 144 18.13 -6.64 2.66
N LEU A 145 18.06 -5.62 1.81
CA LEU A 145 17.52 -4.31 2.18
C LEU A 145 15.99 -4.24 2.07
N VAL A 146 15.41 -4.89 1.06
CA VAL A 146 13.98 -4.78 0.77
C VAL A 146 13.15 -5.69 1.68
N LEU A 147 13.58 -6.94 1.89
CA LEU A 147 12.78 -7.95 2.58
C LEU A 147 12.37 -7.51 4.00
N PRO A 148 13.26 -6.98 4.86
CA PRO A 148 12.86 -6.55 6.20
C PRO A 148 11.74 -5.50 6.20
N GLN A 149 11.78 -4.57 5.24
CA GLN A 149 10.75 -3.53 5.11
C GLN A 149 9.42 -4.12 4.64
N VAL A 150 9.48 -5.08 3.70
CA VAL A 150 8.28 -5.83 3.26
C VAL A 150 7.69 -6.63 4.41
N GLU A 151 8.50 -7.33 5.21
CA GLU A 151 8.04 -8.07 6.40
C GLU A 151 7.37 -7.14 7.41
N ALA A 152 7.98 -5.99 7.71
CA ALA A 152 7.42 -5.02 8.65
C ALA A 152 6.07 -4.45 8.15
N ALA A 153 6.00 -4.07 6.87
CA ALA A 153 4.77 -3.57 6.27
C ALA A 153 3.66 -4.63 6.27
N PHE A 154 4.01 -5.88 5.95
CA PHE A 154 3.05 -6.98 5.95
C PHE A 154 2.59 -7.35 7.37
N GLY A 155 3.49 -7.29 8.35
CA GLY A 155 3.13 -7.42 9.76
C GLY A 155 2.03 -6.44 10.17
N LYS A 156 2.19 -5.16 9.82
CA LYS A 156 1.16 -4.15 10.07
C LYS A 156 -0.11 -4.34 9.25
N LEU A 157 0.01 -4.79 8.00
CA LEU A 157 -1.16 -5.14 7.19
C LEU A 157 -2.00 -6.23 7.87
N LEU A 158 -1.37 -7.29 8.39
CA LEU A 158 -2.06 -8.38 9.08
C LEU A 158 -2.60 -7.95 10.45
N GLU A 159 -1.81 -7.19 11.22
CA GLU A 159 -2.13 -6.78 12.59
C GLU A 159 -3.30 -5.78 12.65
N VAL A 160 -3.31 -4.78 11.77
CA VAL A 160 -4.29 -3.69 11.83
C VAL A 160 -5.05 -3.45 10.52
N GLY A 161 -4.41 -3.67 9.37
CA GLY A 161 -5.00 -3.39 8.07
C GLY A 161 -6.17 -4.30 7.70
N LEU A 162 -5.96 -5.62 7.72
CA LEU A 162 -7.01 -6.60 7.42
C LEU A 162 -8.15 -6.58 8.44
N PRO A 163 -7.90 -6.50 9.76
CA PRO A 163 -8.98 -6.35 10.73
C PRO A 163 -9.83 -5.10 10.48
N TYR A 164 -9.22 -3.99 10.07
CA TYR A 164 -9.94 -2.76 9.75
C TYR A 164 -10.87 -2.94 8.53
N LEU A 165 -10.38 -3.54 7.44
CA LEU A 165 -11.22 -3.86 6.29
C LEU A 165 -12.34 -4.86 6.63
N ALA A 166 -12.07 -5.83 7.49
CA ALA A 166 -13.09 -6.77 7.96
C ALA A 166 -14.20 -6.07 8.75
N LYS A 167 -13.86 -5.09 9.61
CA LYS A 167 -14.85 -4.25 10.31
C LYS A 167 -15.73 -3.48 9.33
N TYR A 168 -15.14 -2.91 8.28
CA TYR A 168 -15.89 -2.21 7.24
C TYR A 168 -16.87 -3.14 6.51
N VAL A 169 -16.43 -4.35 6.13
CA VAL A 169 -17.30 -5.34 5.49
C VAL A 169 -18.46 -5.74 6.41
N ALA A 170 -18.19 -5.96 7.70
CA ALA A 170 -19.23 -6.26 8.69
C ALA A 170 -20.24 -5.11 8.84
N PHE A 171 -19.77 -3.86 8.85
CA PHE A 171 -20.63 -2.67 8.87
C PHE A 171 -21.58 -2.64 7.66
N ARG A 172 -21.07 -2.91 6.46
CA ARG A 172 -21.89 -2.94 5.23
C ARG A 172 -22.86 -4.12 5.21
N GLY A 173 -22.44 -5.30 5.67
CA GLY A 173 -23.30 -6.48 5.78
C GLY A 173 -24.45 -6.29 6.77
N GLY A 174 -24.23 -5.57 7.88
CA GLY A 174 -25.28 -5.21 8.83
C GLY A 174 -26.23 -4.12 8.32
N ALA A 175 -25.72 -3.15 7.55
CA ALA A 175 -26.52 -2.08 6.97
C ALA A 175 -27.49 -2.54 5.85
N GLY A 176 -27.28 -3.72 5.27
CA GLY A 176 -28.19 -4.32 4.29
C GLY A 176 -29.34 -5.13 4.89
N ALA A 177 -29.39 -5.28 6.22
CA ALA A 177 -30.41 -6.06 6.94
C ALA A 177 -31.43 -5.20 7.73
N ALA A 178 -31.38 -3.88 7.57
CA ALA A 178 -32.29 -2.91 8.17
C ALA A 178 -33.07 -2.17 7.07
#